data_AF-W5MX33-F1
#
_entry.id   AF-W5MX33-F1
#
_cell.length_a   1.000
_cell.length_b   1.000
_cell.length_c   1.000
_cell.angle_alpha   90.00
_cell.angle_beta   90.00
_cell.angle_gamma   90.00
#
_symmetry.space_group_name_H-M   'P 1'
#
loop_
_entity.id
_entity.type
_entity.pdbx_description
1 polymer ?
#
loop_
_entity_poly.entity_id
_entity_poly.type
_entity_poly.pdbx_seq_one_letter_code
_entity_poly.pdbx_strand_id
1 'polypeptide(L)'
;PGRHSPSLSCLEPPQSLRSVPPPLAGHGPFLTPYPCWPGGAGCCQQCPNDSQSLLYGPKHLTSLKPVGSWFNHCAYTPTDPRKRSVTSSSPLPLEQRKVFVTYEADSDKHVHEIIQFVALLRRNGFDTRIDVFEQQFKSISKIDFMEKYISEKDYLIIIVISPKYYETVTHSHISMENDENTLNTVYIHKQLQNEFIQNGSKNFRFIPILFPGARKCHVPTWLQNTHIYWWPKDRDDILRRLMRVEKYNPPPIGELPTIVSIPI
;
A
#
# COMPACT_ATOMS: atom_id res chain seq x y z
N PRO A 1 63.38 -32.52 -39.49
CA PRO A 1 62.28 -32.78 -40.46
C PRO A 1 61.11 -33.51 -39.79
N GLY A 2 59.94 -32.88 -39.75
CA GLY A 2 58.73 -33.39 -39.09
C GLY A 2 57.82 -32.21 -38.77
N ARG A 3 56.72 -32.06 -39.52
CA ARG A 3 55.76 -30.94 -39.39
C ARG A 3 54.77 -31.24 -38.27
N HIS A 4 54.22 -30.20 -37.61
CA HIS A 4 52.78 -29.94 -37.45
C HIS A 4 52.57 -28.70 -36.54
N SER A 5 51.77 -27.74 -37.03
CA SER A 5 51.17 -26.61 -36.28
C SER A 5 49.71 -26.99 -35.93
N PRO A 6 48.91 -26.24 -35.12
CA PRO A 6 49.05 -24.86 -34.63
C PRO A 6 48.89 -24.78 -33.08
N SER A 7 48.60 -23.67 -32.38
CA SER A 7 48.27 -22.26 -32.71
C SER A 7 48.61 -21.34 -31.52
N LEU A 8 48.77 -20.03 -31.76
CA LEU A 8 48.68 -18.98 -30.72
C LEU A 8 47.68 -17.92 -31.16
N SER A 9 46.48 -17.93 -30.58
CA SER A 9 45.47 -16.88 -30.76
C SER A 9 45.78 -15.70 -29.85
N CYS A 10 46.37 -14.65 -30.43
CA CYS A 10 46.58 -13.36 -29.75
C CYS A 10 45.24 -12.64 -29.59
N LEU A 11 45.01 -11.99 -28.44
CA LEU A 11 43.75 -11.32 -28.12
C LEU A 11 43.65 -9.96 -28.80
N GLU A 12 42.51 -9.70 -29.47
CA GLU A 12 42.23 -8.42 -30.13
C GLU A 12 41.60 -7.41 -29.13
N PRO A 13 42.02 -6.13 -29.12
CA PRO A 13 41.46 -5.11 -28.23
C PRO A 13 40.08 -4.59 -28.72
N PRO A 14 39.22 -4.08 -27.80
CA PRO A 14 37.83 -3.76 -28.13
C PRO A 14 37.69 -2.51 -29.02
N GLN A 15 36.88 -2.64 -30.09
CA GLN A 15 36.55 -1.52 -30.97
C GLN A 15 35.38 -0.68 -30.42
N SER A 16 35.46 0.63 -30.63
CA SER A 16 34.52 1.62 -30.10
C SER A 16 33.30 1.81 -31.00
N LEU A 17 32.09 1.74 -30.42
CA LEU A 17 30.83 1.88 -31.16
C LEU A 17 30.60 3.33 -31.59
N ARG A 18 30.69 3.61 -32.90
CA ARG A 18 30.18 4.84 -33.51
C ARG A 18 28.93 4.57 -34.34
N SER A 19 27.87 5.32 -34.06
CA SER A 19 26.61 5.31 -34.80
C SER A 19 26.70 6.13 -36.09
N VAL A 20 26.02 5.68 -37.14
CA VAL A 20 25.88 6.37 -38.44
C VAL A 20 24.40 6.42 -38.84
N PRO A 21 23.82 7.59 -39.15
CA PRO A 21 22.43 7.71 -39.60
C PRO A 21 22.31 7.72 -41.15
N PRO A 22 21.19 7.26 -41.74
CA PRO A 22 20.87 7.46 -43.16
C PRO A 22 20.10 8.77 -43.43
N PRO A 23 19.99 9.22 -44.71
CA PRO A 23 19.73 10.62 -45.05
C PRO A 23 18.28 11.00 -45.47
N LEU A 24 18.04 12.31 -45.62
CA LEU A 24 16.78 12.95 -46.02
C LEU A 24 16.63 13.17 -47.54
N ALA A 25 15.46 12.81 -48.09
CA ALA A 25 14.79 13.38 -49.28
C ALA A 25 13.38 12.74 -49.37
N GLY A 26 12.28 13.35 -49.86
CA GLY A 26 12.00 14.74 -50.25
C GLY A 26 10.65 14.83 -51.00
N HIS A 27 9.76 15.76 -50.58
CA HIS A 27 8.50 16.19 -51.23
C HIS A 27 7.23 15.27 -51.18
N GLY A 28 6.06 15.89 -50.94
CA GLY A 28 4.71 15.29 -50.98
C GLY A 28 3.97 15.58 -52.30
N PRO A 29 2.61 15.69 -52.39
CA PRO A 29 1.65 16.07 -51.32
C PRO A 29 0.27 15.31 -51.30
N PHE A 30 -0.63 15.79 -50.43
CA PHE A 30 -2.12 15.72 -50.44
C PHE A 30 -2.92 14.62 -49.68
N LEU A 31 -3.91 15.15 -48.92
CA LEU A 31 -5.19 14.62 -48.42
C LEU A 31 -5.26 13.83 -47.09
N THR A 32 -6.34 14.15 -46.35
CA THR A 32 -6.77 13.77 -44.99
C THR A 32 -7.90 12.70 -45.05
N PRO A 33 -8.59 12.27 -43.96
CA PRO A 33 -8.35 12.35 -42.50
C PRO A 33 -8.41 10.96 -41.80
N TYR A 34 -8.42 10.94 -40.46
CA TYR A 34 -8.69 9.79 -39.58
C TYR A 34 -9.87 8.89 -39.99
N PRO A 35 -9.82 7.61 -39.57
CA PRO A 35 -10.94 7.04 -38.83
C PRO A 35 -10.52 6.49 -37.45
N CYS A 36 -11.31 6.83 -36.43
CA CYS A 36 -11.27 6.19 -35.12
C CYS A 36 -11.59 4.69 -35.23
N TRP A 37 -10.94 3.84 -34.43
CA TRP A 37 -11.34 2.44 -34.27
C TRP A 37 -12.38 2.30 -33.14
N PRO A 38 -13.58 1.74 -33.40
CA PRO A 38 -14.60 1.52 -32.39
C PRO A 38 -14.46 0.14 -31.70
N GLY A 39 -14.97 0.04 -30.47
CA GLY A 39 -15.33 -1.27 -29.88
C GLY A 39 -14.28 -1.96 -29.00
N GLY A 40 -13.77 -1.29 -27.95
CA GLY A 40 -13.07 -1.97 -26.85
C GLY A 40 -14.06 -2.73 -25.97
N ALA A 41 -13.94 -4.06 -25.91
CA ALA A 41 -14.92 -4.94 -25.27
C ALA A 41 -15.14 -4.69 -23.76
N GLY A 42 -16.39 -4.84 -23.33
CA GLY A 42 -16.74 -4.81 -21.91
C GLY A 42 -16.11 -5.96 -21.13
N CYS A 43 -15.64 -5.68 -19.91
CA CYS A 43 -15.25 -6.72 -18.97
C CYS A 43 -16.45 -7.56 -18.51
N CYS A 44 -16.17 -8.80 -18.07
CA CYS A 44 -17.08 -9.73 -17.38
C CYS A 44 -18.02 -10.58 -18.26
N GLN A 45 -17.48 -11.68 -18.77
CA GLN A 45 -18.22 -12.92 -19.07
C GLN A 45 -17.41 -14.11 -18.55
N GLN A 46 -17.67 -14.53 -17.30
CA GLN A 46 -17.39 -15.84 -16.66
C GLN A 46 -17.22 -15.72 -15.14
N CYS A 47 -18.35 -15.66 -14.41
CA CYS A 47 -18.45 -16.07 -13.00
C CYS A 47 -19.76 -16.87 -12.86
N PRO A 48 -19.74 -18.09 -12.30
CA PRO A 48 -20.97 -18.81 -11.99
C PRO A 48 -21.77 -18.11 -10.87
N ASN A 49 -23.09 -18.09 -11.01
CA ASN A 49 -24.00 -17.69 -9.93
C ASN A 49 -24.07 -18.81 -8.88
N ASP A 50 -23.77 -18.51 -7.62
CA ASP A 50 -24.31 -19.26 -6.48
C ASP A 50 -25.23 -18.35 -5.67
N SER A 51 -26.51 -18.40 -6.02
CA SER A 51 -27.61 -17.82 -5.26
C SER A 51 -28.36 -18.95 -4.57
N GLN A 52 -28.13 -19.16 -3.28
CA GLN A 52 -29.06 -19.94 -2.47
C GLN A 52 -29.17 -19.41 -1.04
N SER A 53 -30.35 -18.87 -0.76
CA SER A 53 -30.82 -18.48 0.56
C SER A 53 -31.16 -19.72 1.39
N LEU A 54 -30.84 -19.68 2.68
CA LEU A 54 -31.64 -20.37 3.69
C LEU A 54 -31.82 -19.48 4.92
N LEU A 55 -33.08 -19.29 5.29
CA LEU A 55 -33.47 -18.69 6.56
C LEU A 55 -33.12 -19.65 7.71
N TYR A 56 -32.86 -19.14 8.90
CA TYR A 56 -33.63 -19.51 10.10
C TYR A 56 -33.33 -18.56 11.28
N GLY A 57 -34.41 -18.12 11.93
CA GLY A 57 -34.38 -17.31 13.15
C GLY A 57 -34.16 -18.11 14.45
N PRO A 58 -34.25 -17.45 15.61
CA PRO A 58 -33.36 -17.72 16.73
C PRO A 58 -33.93 -18.61 17.82
N LYS A 59 -33.05 -19.14 18.69
CA LYS A 59 -33.43 -19.62 20.02
C LYS A 59 -32.60 -18.95 21.11
N HIS A 60 -33.25 -18.04 21.82
CA HIS A 60 -32.82 -17.45 23.07
C HIS A 60 -33.11 -18.41 24.22
N LEU A 61 -32.13 -18.71 25.08
CA LEU A 61 -32.38 -19.30 26.40
C LEU A 61 -31.33 -18.83 27.41
N THR A 62 -31.79 -18.66 28.64
CA THR A 62 -31.21 -17.78 29.67
C THR A 62 -30.46 -18.54 30.76
N SER A 63 -29.42 -17.90 31.29
CA SER A 63 -29.02 -17.89 32.71
C SER A 63 -28.66 -19.22 33.41
N LEU A 64 -27.46 -19.29 34.01
CA LEU A 64 -27.28 -19.18 35.47
C LEU A 64 -25.78 -19.15 35.86
N LYS A 65 -25.48 -18.60 37.04
CA LYS A 65 -24.14 -18.44 37.68
C LYS A 65 -23.99 -19.47 38.84
N PRO A 66 -23.02 -19.35 39.78
CA PRO A 66 -21.55 -19.41 39.71
C PRO A 66 -20.99 -20.48 40.72
N VAL A 67 -19.81 -20.22 41.33
CA VAL A 67 -19.16 -20.93 42.47
C VAL A 67 -18.32 -22.17 42.07
N GLY A 68 -17.10 -22.39 42.59
CA GLY A 68 -16.34 -21.62 43.60
C GLY A 68 -14.85 -22.02 43.72
N SER A 69 -14.12 -21.28 44.55
CA SER A 69 -12.67 -21.40 44.78
C SER A 69 -12.27 -22.56 45.72
N TRP A 70 -11.19 -23.27 45.40
CA TRP A 70 -10.39 -24.08 46.35
C TRP A 70 -8.89 -23.90 46.08
N PHE A 71 -8.07 -24.08 47.12
CA PHE A 71 -6.71 -23.53 47.26
C PHE A 71 -5.58 -24.59 47.26
N ASN A 72 -4.34 -24.10 47.07
CA ASN A 72 -3.05 -24.54 47.64
C ASN A 72 -2.19 -25.67 47.04
N HIS A 73 -0.97 -25.26 46.62
CA HIS A 73 0.38 -25.84 46.89
C HIS A 73 0.71 -27.32 46.50
N CYS A 74 1.94 -27.72 46.15
CA CYS A 74 3.27 -27.08 46.17
C CYS A 74 4.30 -27.79 45.24
N ALA A 75 5.56 -27.30 45.28
CA ALA A 75 6.85 -27.96 44.93
C ALA A 75 7.59 -27.55 43.63
N TYR A 76 8.90 -27.35 43.81
CA TYR A 76 9.96 -27.06 42.82
C TYR A 76 10.38 -28.37 42.09
N THR A 77 11.27 -28.45 41.07
CA THR A 77 12.57 -27.79 40.82
C THR A 77 12.89 -27.74 39.28
N PRO A 78 14.13 -27.50 38.74
CA PRO A 78 14.28 -26.62 37.55
C PRO A 78 14.87 -27.29 36.29
N THR A 79 14.80 -26.63 35.12
CA THR A 79 15.89 -26.58 34.10
C THR A 79 15.54 -25.75 32.85
N ASP A 80 16.60 -25.35 32.13
CA ASP A 80 16.65 -24.81 30.76
C ASP A 80 16.41 -23.28 30.58
N PRO A 81 17.47 -22.45 30.64
CA PRO A 81 17.42 -21.07 30.20
C PRO A 81 17.43 -20.99 28.66
N ARG A 82 16.38 -21.48 28.01
CA ARG A 82 16.18 -21.20 26.58
C ARG A 82 16.08 -19.71 26.41
N LYS A 83 17.06 -19.17 25.68
CA LYS A 83 17.10 -17.80 25.15
C LYS A 83 15.75 -17.48 24.50
N ARG A 84 14.82 -16.93 25.27
CA ARG A 84 13.75 -16.11 24.70
C ARG A 84 14.44 -14.90 24.14
N SER A 85 14.71 -14.95 22.83
CA SER A 85 14.85 -13.79 21.99
C SER A 85 13.52 -13.04 22.01
N VAL A 86 13.23 -12.39 23.14
CA VAL A 86 12.27 -11.31 23.18
C VAL A 86 12.92 -10.21 22.38
N THR A 87 12.60 -10.17 21.08
CA THR A 87 12.86 -8.99 20.26
C THR A 87 12.00 -7.89 20.87
N SER A 88 12.56 -7.20 21.87
CA SER A 88 11.87 -6.15 22.60
C SER A 88 11.75 -4.95 21.68
N SER A 89 10.76 -4.98 20.79
CA SER A 89 10.28 -3.79 20.11
C SER A 89 9.84 -2.84 21.22
N SER A 90 10.71 -1.87 21.54
CA SER A 90 10.33 -0.75 22.38
C SER A 90 9.06 -0.14 21.78
N PRO A 91 8.04 0.20 22.60
CA PRO A 91 6.84 0.80 22.07
C PRO A 91 7.23 2.07 21.31
N LEU A 92 6.84 2.19 20.04
CA LEU A 92 7.18 3.35 19.21
C LEU A 92 6.85 4.65 19.96
N PRO A 93 7.69 5.70 19.90
CA PRO A 93 7.36 6.99 20.49
C PRO A 93 5.99 7.48 19.99
N LEU A 94 5.18 8.12 20.84
CA LEU A 94 3.81 8.54 20.49
C LEU A 94 3.78 9.42 19.23
N GLU A 95 4.80 10.27 19.05
CA GLU A 95 5.02 11.11 17.87
C GLU A 95 5.07 10.29 16.56
N GLN A 96 5.61 9.08 16.60
CA GLN A 96 5.72 8.17 15.44
C GLN A 96 4.45 7.35 15.18
N ARG A 97 3.38 7.54 15.97
CA ARG A 97 2.11 6.82 15.86
C ARG A 97 0.97 7.65 15.28
N LYS A 98 1.28 8.86 14.79
CA LYS A 98 0.37 9.74 14.08
C LYS A 98 -0.05 9.12 12.74
N VAL A 99 -1.36 8.94 12.55
CA VAL A 99 -1.93 8.41 11.30
C VAL A 99 -3.08 9.30 10.84
N PHE A 100 -3.07 9.71 9.58
CA PHE A 100 -4.19 10.39 8.94
C PHE A 100 -4.83 9.46 7.91
N VAL A 101 -6.16 9.38 7.89
CA VAL A 101 -6.93 8.53 6.98
C VAL A 101 -7.84 9.41 6.13
N THR A 102 -7.60 9.42 4.82
CA THR A 102 -8.46 10.06 3.81
C THR A 102 -9.19 9.00 3.00
N TYR A 103 -10.45 9.27 2.66
CA TYR A 103 -11.36 8.36 1.99
C TYR A 103 -12.48 9.11 1.27
N GLU A 104 -13.10 8.47 0.28
CA GLU A 104 -14.35 8.95 -0.33
C GLU A 104 -15.54 8.13 0.18
N ALA A 105 -16.64 8.79 0.55
CA ALA A 105 -17.80 8.16 1.15
C ALA A 105 -18.65 7.42 0.11
N ASP A 106 -18.29 6.15 -0.16
CA ASP A 106 -18.94 5.27 -1.13
C ASP A 106 -20.39 4.89 -0.73
N SER A 107 -20.53 4.15 0.37
CA SER A 107 -21.81 3.69 0.93
C SER A 107 -21.72 3.52 2.45
N ASP A 108 -22.84 3.42 3.16
CA ASP A 108 -22.87 3.19 4.61
C ASP A 108 -22.05 1.97 5.04
N LYS A 109 -22.08 0.90 4.23
CA LYS A 109 -21.25 -0.29 4.44
C LYS A 109 -19.76 0.04 4.33
N HIS A 110 -19.35 0.82 3.33
CA HIS A 110 -17.95 1.23 3.18
C HIS A 110 -17.50 2.13 4.33
N VAL A 111 -18.32 3.10 4.75
CA VAL A 111 -18.04 3.95 5.92
C VAL A 111 -17.92 3.10 7.19
N HIS A 112 -18.81 2.13 7.38
CA HIS A 112 -18.74 1.20 8.51
C HIS A 112 -17.43 0.40 8.54
N GLU A 113 -16.97 -0.14 7.40
CA GLU A 113 -15.67 -0.81 7.28
C GLU A 113 -14.50 0.11 7.64
N ILE A 114 -14.53 1.38 7.23
CA ILE A 114 -13.51 2.38 7.58
C ILE A 114 -13.51 2.66 9.08
N ILE A 115 -14.68 2.80 9.70
CA ILE A 115 -14.79 2.99 11.16
C ILE A 115 -14.27 1.76 11.92
N GLN A 116 -14.53 0.54 11.44
CA GLN A 116 -13.94 -0.68 12.02
C GLN A 116 -12.41 -0.69 11.86
N PHE A 117 -11.89 -0.30 10.70
CA PHE A 117 -10.46 -0.20 10.43
C PHE A 117 -9.78 0.82 11.36
N VAL A 118 -10.35 2.02 11.50
CA VAL A 118 -9.81 3.06 12.40
C VAL A 118 -9.93 2.64 13.87
N ALA A 119 -11.01 1.95 14.26
CA ALA A 119 -11.13 1.37 15.59
C ALA A 119 -10.03 0.33 15.85
N LEU A 120 -9.64 -0.48 14.86
CA LEU A 120 -8.48 -1.37 14.98
C LEU A 120 -7.19 -0.56 15.20
N LEU A 121 -6.93 0.49 14.41
CA LEU A 121 -5.72 1.31 14.56
C LEU A 121 -5.63 1.97 15.94
N ARG A 122 -6.71 2.59 16.42
CA ARG A 122 -6.75 3.22 17.74
C ARG A 122 -6.61 2.19 18.88
N ARG A 123 -7.17 0.98 18.74
CA ARG A 123 -6.96 -0.14 19.69
C ARG A 123 -5.51 -0.65 19.72
N ASN A 124 -4.76 -0.51 18.63
CA ASN A 124 -3.33 -0.82 18.56
C ASN A 124 -2.44 0.39 18.94
N GLY A 125 -3.03 1.47 19.46
CA GLY A 125 -2.32 2.60 20.03
C GLY A 125 -1.80 3.62 19.02
N PHE A 126 -2.38 3.70 17.82
CA PHE A 126 -2.13 4.77 16.85
C PHE A 126 -3.07 5.97 17.11
N ASP A 127 -2.55 7.21 17.07
CA ASP A 127 -3.42 8.40 17.04
C ASP A 127 -3.91 8.60 15.61
N THR A 128 -5.01 7.93 15.29
CA THR A 128 -5.63 7.96 13.98
C THR A 128 -6.66 9.07 13.87
N ARG A 129 -6.47 9.96 12.89
CA ARG A 129 -7.38 11.04 12.48
C ARG A 129 -8.05 10.69 11.15
N ILE A 130 -9.26 11.17 10.94
CA ILE A 130 -10.07 10.88 9.75
C ILE A 130 -10.60 12.19 9.17
N ASP A 131 -10.36 12.39 7.89
CA ASP A 131 -10.83 13.48 7.01
C ASP A 131 -12.29 13.93 7.28
N VAL A 132 -13.24 12.98 7.28
CA VAL A 132 -14.69 13.29 7.39
C VAL A 132 -15.16 13.52 8.84
N PHE A 133 -14.39 13.13 9.87
CA PHE A 133 -14.87 13.12 11.25
C PHE A 133 -14.71 14.46 12.00
N GLU A 134 -14.40 15.53 11.28
CA GLU A 134 -14.05 16.85 11.85
C GLU A 134 -15.08 17.95 11.52
N GLN A 135 -16.34 17.55 11.27
CA GLN A 135 -17.51 18.43 11.09
C GLN A 135 -17.76 19.46 12.21
N GLN A 136 -17.07 19.37 13.36
CA GLN A 136 -17.19 20.34 14.45
C GLN A 136 -16.29 21.58 14.29
N PHE A 137 -15.26 21.56 13.43
CA PHE A 137 -14.34 22.70 13.25
C PHE A 137 -14.80 23.72 12.19
N LYS A 138 -16.11 23.95 12.05
CA LYS A 138 -16.70 24.91 11.08
C LYS A 138 -16.29 26.38 11.28
N SER A 139 -15.53 26.70 12.33
CA SER A 139 -15.02 28.05 12.65
C SER A 139 -13.56 28.28 12.26
N ILE A 140 -12.83 27.25 11.85
CA ILE A 140 -11.47 27.35 11.29
C ILE A 140 -11.56 26.97 9.81
N SER A 141 -10.71 27.57 8.97
CA SER A 141 -10.59 27.15 7.57
C SER A 141 -10.26 25.66 7.52
N LYS A 142 -11.19 24.86 6.99
CA LYS A 142 -11.06 23.40 6.83
C LYS A 142 -9.80 23.03 6.05
N ILE A 143 -9.39 23.91 5.12
CA ILE A 143 -8.17 23.79 4.32
C ILE A 143 -6.94 23.84 5.22
N ASP A 144 -6.79 24.87 6.06
CA ASP A 144 -5.66 25.04 6.98
C ASP A 144 -5.51 23.83 7.92
N PHE A 145 -6.63 23.22 8.31
CA PHE A 145 -6.63 22.03 9.15
C PHE A 145 -6.17 20.77 8.41
N MET A 146 -6.62 20.56 7.15
CA MET A 146 -6.11 19.48 6.29
C MET A 146 -4.63 19.68 5.95
N GLU A 147 -4.21 20.92 5.68
CA GLU A 147 -2.82 21.28 5.39
C GLU A 147 -1.89 20.94 6.55
N LYS A 148 -2.35 20.98 7.81
CA LYS A 148 -1.57 20.51 8.97
C LYS A 148 -1.16 19.04 8.84
N TYR A 149 -2.10 18.14 8.53
CA TYR A 149 -1.82 16.71 8.37
C TYR A 149 -0.95 16.39 7.16
N ILE A 150 -1.07 17.20 6.10
CA ILE A 150 -0.28 17.06 4.88
C ILE A 150 1.12 17.68 5.05
N SER A 151 1.30 18.74 5.82
CA SER A 151 2.60 19.36 6.06
C SER A 151 3.44 18.63 7.13
N GLU A 152 2.84 18.19 8.24
CA GLU A 152 3.52 17.44 9.30
C GLU A 152 4.02 16.07 8.79
N LYS A 153 5.35 15.92 8.69
CA LYS A 153 6.00 14.75 8.07
C LYS A 153 6.04 13.49 8.93
N ASP A 154 5.64 13.58 10.19
CA ASP A 154 5.53 12.45 11.11
C ASP A 154 4.21 11.66 10.96
N TYR A 155 3.18 12.24 10.33
CA TYR A 155 1.99 11.50 9.91
C TYR A 155 2.30 10.49 8.81
N LEU A 156 1.93 9.24 9.06
CA LEU A 156 1.63 8.26 8.01
C LEU A 156 0.24 8.54 7.45
N ILE A 157 0.11 8.62 6.14
CA ILE A 157 -1.15 8.95 5.46
C ILE A 157 -1.67 7.70 4.76
N ILE A 158 -2.77 7.18 5.28
CA ILE A 158 -3.51 6.07 4.70
C ILE A 158 -4.52 6.63 3.71
N ILE A 159 -4.48 6.11 2.50
CA ILE A 159 -5.36 6.50 1.41
C ILE A 159 -6.27 5.29 1.15
N VAL A 160 -7.53 5.42 1.55
CA VAL A 160 -8.54 4.37 1.37
C VAL A 160 -8.99 4.38 -0.10
N ILE A 161 -8.66 3.32 -0.81
CA ILE A 161 -9.01 3.15 -2.22
C ILE A 161 -10.33 2.38 -2.31
N SER A 162 -11.33 3.04 -2.87
CA SER A 162 -12.64 2.52 -3.28
C SER A 162 -12.89 2.84 -4.77
N PRO A 163 -13.87 2.19 -5.43
CA PRO A 163 -14.30 2.58 -6.78
C PRO A 163 -14.71 4.06 -6.84
N LYS A 164 -15.52 4.53 -5.88
CA LYS A 164 -15.95 5.94 -5.82
C LYS A 164 -14.79 6.90 -5.60
N TYR A 165 -13.80 6.57 -4.75
CA TYR A 165 -12.59 7.39 -4.59
C TYR A 165 -11.87 7.59 -5.92
N TYR A 166 -11.69 6.51 -6.69
CA TYR A 166 -11.07 6.57 -8.02
C TYR A 166 -11.88 7.43 -9.00
N GLU A 167 -13.20 7.25 -9.04
CA GLU A 167 -14.10 8.04 -9.88
C GLU A 167 -14.05 9.53 -9.53
N THR A 168 -14.16 9.88 -8.23
CA THR A 168 -14.03 11.25 -7.73
C THR A 168 -12.73 11.90 -8.20
N VAL A 169 -11.57 11.27 -7.97
CA VAL A 169 -10.28 11.93 -8.26
C VAL A 169 -9.93 11.93 -9.76
N THR A 170 -10.50 11.02 -10.56
CA THR A 170 -10.27 10.94 -12.01
C THR A 170 -11.25 11.80 -12.81
N HIS A 171 -12.51 11.89 -12.38
CA HIS A 171 -13.60 12.54 -13.13
C HIS A 171 -14.12 13.84 -12.48
N SER A 172 -13.44 14.38 -11.46
CA SER A 172 -13.79 15.62 -10.73
C SER A 172 -14.15 16.85 -11.58
N HIS A 173 -13.77 16.87 -12.87
CA HIS A 173 -14.06 17.95 -13.82
C HIS A 173 -15.45 17.86 -14.48
N ILE A 174 -16.22 16.78 -14.26
CA ILE A 174 -17.43 16.46 -15.04
C ILE A 174 -18.74 16.62 -14.23
N SER A 175 -18.68 16.54 -12.90
CA SER A 175 -19.86 16.65 -12.02
C SER A 175 -20.14 18.10 -11.61
N MET A 176 -21.28 18.64 -12.05
CA MET A 176 -21.76 19.99 -11.69
C MET A 176 -22.38 20.07 -10.28
N GLU A 177 -22.55 18.94 -9.60
CA GLU A 177 -23.10 18.80 -8.24
C GLU A 177 -22.04 18.23 -7.27
N ASN A 178 -20.84 18.81 -7.23
CA ASN A 178 -19.84 18.39 -6.26
C ASN A 178 -20.19 18.86 -4.85
N ASP A 179 -20.68 17.94 -4.02
CA ASP A 179 -20.72 18.05 -2.56
C ASP A 179 -19.36 18.49 -2.00
N GLU A 180 -19.38 19.21 -0.87
CA GLU A 180 -18.16 19.70 -0.20
C GLU A 180 -17.19 18.55 0.04
N ASN A 181 -17.69 17.36 0.41
CA ASN A 181 -16.88 16.17 0.67
C ASN A 181 -16.02 15.79 -0.55
N THR A 182 -16.63 15.68 -1.72
CA THR A 182 -15.96 15.41 -3.01
C THR A 182 -14.84 16.42 -3.28
N LEU A 183 -15.06 17.70 -2.97
CA LEU A 183 -14.04 18.75 -3.16
C LEU A 183 -12.83 18.55 -2.22
N ASN A 184 -13.03 18.10 -0.97
CA ASN A 184 -11.92 17.79 -0.05
C ASN A 184 -11.13 16.58 -0.54
N THR A 185 -11.81 15.49 -0.95
CA THR A 185 -11.16 14.30 -1.51
C THR A 185 -10.22 14.67 -2.66
N VAL A 186 -10.71 15.51 -3.59
CA VAL A 186 -9.95 15.98 -4.76
C VAL A 186 -8.80 16.91 -4.34
N TYR A 187 -9.02 17.81 -3.38
CA TYR A 187 -7.96 18.69 -2.85
C TYR A 187 -6.85 17.88 -2.19
N ILE A 188 -7.16 17.00 -1.23
CA ILE A 188 -6.20 16.15 -0.52
C ILE A 188 -5.43 15.28 -1.52
N HIS A 189 -6.12 14.64 -2.47
CA HIS A 189 -5.47 13.85 -3.51
C HIS A 189 -4.41 14.66 -4.27
N LYS A 190 -4.75 15.87 -4.72
CA LYS A 190 -3.84 16.75 -5.47
C LYS A 190 -2.64 17.18 -4.61
N GLN A 191 -2.85 17.47 -3.32
CA GLN A 191 -1.74 17.82 -2.43
C GLN A 191 -0.79 16.65 -2.17
N LEU A 192 -1.31 15.44 -1.93
CA LEU A 192 -0.49 14.25 -1.74
C LEU A 192 0.28 13.87 -3.03
N GLN A 193 -0.35 14.04 -4.19
CA GLN A 193 0.30 13.88 -5.49
C GLN A 193 1.43 14.90 -5.70
N ASN A 194 1.20 16.17 -5.37
CA ASN A 194 2.22 17.23 -5.45
C ASN A 194 3.42 16.91 -4.54
N GLU A 195 3.18 16.52 -3.28
CA GLU A 195 4.25 16.10 -2.38
C GLU A 195 5.02 14.88 -2.90
N PHE A 196 4.34 13.88 -3.44
CA PHE A 196 4.98 12.69 -4.03
C PHE A 196 5.96 13.08 -5.13
N ILE A 197 5.54 13.97 -6.04
CA ILE A 197 6.35 14.47 -7.15
C ILE A 197 7.53 15.31 -6.62
N GLN A 198 7.27 16.23 -5.70
CA GLN A 198 8.31 17.10 -5.10
C GLN A 198 9.36 16.29 -4.32
N ASN A 199 8.98 15.18 -3.68
CA ASN A 199 9.91 14.28 -2.99
C ASN A 199 10.63 13.29 -3.95
N GLY A 200 10.57 13.53 -5.26
CA GLY A 200 11.22 12.69 -6.27
C GLY A 200 10.68 11.26 -6.30
N SER A 201 9.38 11.08 -6.10
CA SER A 201 8.68 9.77 -6.02
C SER A 201 9.13 8.87 -4.86
N LYS A 202 9.88 9.39 -3.88
CA LYS A 202 10.28 8.64 -2.68
C LYS A 202 9.12 8.56 -1.70
N ASN A 203 8.52 7.38 -1.54
CA ASN A 203 7.40 7.18 -0.63
C ASN A 203 7.83 6.60 0.73
N PHE A 204 7.89 7.46 1.75
CA PHE A 204 8.10 7.02 3.14
C PHE A 204 6.81 6.92 3.96
N ARG A 205 5.72 7.59 3.58
CA ARG A 205 4.56 7.80 4.46
C ARG A 205 3.17 7.57 3.87
N PHE A 206 3.02 7.47 2.54
CA PHE A 206 1.73 7.20 1.90
C PHE A 206 1.46 5.70 1.81
N ILE A 207 0.28 5.27 2.23
CA ILE A 207 -0.10 3.86 2.38
C ILE A 207 -1.44 3.66 1.65
N PRO A 208 -1.44 3.26 0.36
CA PRO A 208 -2.68 2.91 -0.33
C PRO A 208 -3.23 1.58 0.17
N ILE A 209 -4.50 1.57 0.57
CA ILE A 209 -5.20 0.37 1.05
C ILE A 209 -6.47 0.17 0.23
N LEU A 210 -6.54 -0.94 -0.49
CA LEU A 210 -7.72 -1.40 -1.23
C LEU A 210 -8.75 -1.94 -0.27
N PHE A 211 -9.92 -1.29 -0.20
CA PHE A 211 -11.06 -1.76 0.57
C PHE A 211 -11.95 -2.72 -0.24
N PRO A 212 -12.88 -3.46 0.40
CA PRO A 212 -13.78 -4.38 -0.29
C PRO A 212 -14.50 -3.72 -1.48
N GLY A 213 -14.42 -4.34 -2.66
CA GLY A 213 -14.95 -3.81 -3.93
C GLY A 213 -13.91 -3.06 -4.78
N ALA A 214 -12.80 -2.60 -4.20
CA ALA A 214 -11.72 -1.95 -4.93
C ALA A 214 -10.80 -2.96 -5.64
N ARG A 215 -10.12 -2.49 -6.70
CA ARG A 215 -9.16 -3.26 -7.50
C ARG A 215 -7.89 -2.43 -7.73
N LYS A 216 -6.77 -3.07 -8.11
CA LYS A 216 -5.51 -2.36 -8.40
C LYS A 216 -5.64 -1.23 -9.45
N CYS A 217 -6.55 -1.34 -10.42
CA CYS A 217 -6.81 -0.28 -11.40
C CYS A 217 -7.45 0.98 -10.81
N HIS A 218 -8.05 0.89 -9.61
CA HIS A 218 -8.58 2.03 -8.86
C HIS A 218 -7.50 2.77 -8.05
N VAL A 219 -6.28 2.22 -7.95
CA VAL A 219 -5.16 2.89 -7.28
C VAL A 219 -4.64 4.02 -8.20
N PRO A 220 -4.50 5.27 -7.71
CA PRO A 220 -3.93 6.37 -8.47
C PRO A 220 -2.58 6.01 -9.08
N THR A 221 -2.35 6.41 -10.34
CA THR A 221 -1.16 6.04 -11.12
C THR A 221 0.15 6.38 -10.41
N TRP A 222 0.20 7.53 -9.72
CA TRP A 222 1.35 7.96 -8.92
C TRP A 222 1.63 7.09 -7.68
N LEU A 223 0.67 6.27 -7.23
CA LEU A 223 0.82 5.30 -6.13
C LEU A 223 1.02 3.85 -6.61
N GLN A 224 0.82 3.52 -7.88
CA GLN A 224 0.82 2.12 -8.36
C GLN A 224 2.17 1.40 -8.16
N ASN A 225 3.28 2.14 -8.14
CA ASN A 225 4.63 1.62 -7.89
C ASN A 225 4.98 1.52 -6.38
N THR A 226 4.04 1.77 -5.48
CA THR A 226 4.22 1.67 -4.03
C THR A 226 3.64 0.37 -3.48
N HIS A 227 3.92 0.02 -2.22
CA HIS A 227 3.35 -1.19 -1.62
C HIS A 227 1.86 -0.99 -1.29
N ILE A 228 0.99 -1.68 -2.03
CA ILE A 228 -0.47 -1.63 -1.91
C ILE A 228 -0.96 -2.79 -1.04
N TYR A 229 -1.76 -2.48 -0.02
CA TYR A 229 -2.35 -3.46 0.89
C TYR A 229 -3.83 -3.71 0.56
N TRP A 230 -4.34 -4.88 0.93
CA TRP A 230 -5.76 -5.23 0.84
C TRP A 230 -6.39 -5.32 2.23
N TRP A 231 -7.44 -4.54 2.48
CA TRP A 231 -8.24 -4.67 3.70
C TRP A 231 -9.38 -5.69 3.48
N PRO A 232 -9.64 -6.62 4.42
CA PRO A 232 -8.93 -6.89 5.68
C PRO A 232 -7.78 -7.91 5.57
N LYS A 233 -7.52 -8.47 4.39
CA LYS A 233 -6.58 -9.58 4.15
C LYS A 233 -5.18 -9.34 4.72
N ASP A 234 -4.62 -8.15 4.49
CA ASP A 234 -3.23 -7.81 4.80
C ASP A 234 -3.11 -7.08 6.16
N ARG A 235 -4.09 -7.25 7.06
CA ARG A 235 -4.18 -6.59 8.38
C ARG A 235 -2.84 -6.50 9.12
N ASP A 236 -2.17 -7.64 9.26
CA ASP A 236 -0.93 -7.71 10.04
C ASP A 236 0.25 -7.05 9.32
N ASP A 237 0.26 -7.05 7.98
CA ASP A 237 1.28 -6.36 7.19
C ASP A 237 1.06 -4.84 7.17
N ILE A 238 -0.20 -4.37 7.21
CA ILE A 238 -0.54 -2.96 7.47
C ILE A 238 -0.02 -2.55 8.86
N LEU A 239 -0.30 -3.34 9.90
CA LEU A 239 0.19 -3.05 11.26
C LEU A 239 1.72 -3.05 11.33
N ARG A 240 2.41 -4.02 10.69
CA ARG A 240 3.89 -4.02 10.57
C ARG A 240 4.41 -2.76 9.89
N ARG A 241 3.78 -2.31 8.80
CA ARG A 241 4.16 -1.09 8.08
C ARG A 241 4.00 0.15 8.96
N LEU A 242 2.88 0.29 9.66
CA LEU A 242 2.66 1.39 10.61
C LEU A 242 3.64 1.33 11.78
N MET A 243 4.02 0.12 12.22
CA MET A 243 5.03 -0.08 13.25
C MET A 243 6.48 0.08 12.78
N ARG A 244 6.72 0.26 11.47
CA ARG A 244 8.07 0.27 10.85
C ARG A 244 8.87 -1.01 11.14
N VAL A 245 8.19 -2.15 11.31
CA VAL A 245 8.78 -3.46 11.59
C VAL A 245 8.86 -4.27 10.29
N GLU A 246 10.05 -4.78 9.97
CA GLU A 246 10.24 -5.67 8.84
C GLU A 246 9.62 -7.05 9.11
N LYS A 247 9.03 -7.67 8.08
CA LYS A 247 8.40 -9.00 8.19
C LYS A 247 9.43 -10.13 8.30
N TYR A 248 10.60 -9.93 7.71
CA TYR A 248 11.71 -10.87 7.68
C TYR A 248 12.99 -10.10 7.97
N ASN A 249 13.75 -10.54 8.97
CA ASN A 249 15.10 -10.05 9.18
C ASN A 249 16.05 -10.83 8.26
N PRO A 250 17.07 -10.20 7.65
CA PRO A 250 18.07 -10.93 6.88
C PRO A 250 18.82 -11.94 7.78
N PRO A 251 19.22 -13.12 7.25
CA PRO A 251 20.08 -14.03 7.98
C PRO A 251 21.44 -13.35 8.28
N PRO A 252 22.13 -13.77 9.35
CA PRO A 252 23.46 -13.23 9.65
C PRO A 252 24.43 -13.50 8.50
N ILE A 253 25.30 -12.52 8.23
CA ILE A 253 26.35 -12.64 7.22
C ILE A 253 27.38 -13.67 7.72
N GLY A 254 27.67 -14.69 6.90
CA GLY A 254 28.69 -15.70 7.21
C GLY A 254 30.12 -15.21 6.95
N GLU A 255 31.09 -16.02 7.34
CA GLU A 255 32.51 -15.75 7.08
C GLU A 255 32.85 -15.88 5.58
N LEU A 256 33.91 -15.19 5.14
CA LEU A 256 34.38 -15.28 3.77
C LEU A 256 35.01 -16.67 3.50
N PRO A 257 34.78 -17.28 2.32
CA PRO A 257 35.40 -18.55 1.98
C PRO A 257 36.91 -18.39 1.78
N THR A 258 37.70 -19.22 2.46
CA THR A 258 39.15 -19.30 2.23
C THR A 258 39.43 -20.03 0.91
N ILE A 259 39.91 -19.30 -0.10
CA ILE A 259 40.35 -19.87 -1.37
C ILE A 259 41.79 -20.37 -1.20
N VAL A 260 41.99 -21.69 -1.26
CA VAL A 260 43.32 -22.30 -1.19
C VAL A 260 43.89 -22.43 -2.59
N SER A 261 44.92 -21.65 -2.92
CA SER A 261 45.68 -21.80 -4.17
C SER A 261 46.62 -22.99 -4.07
N ILE A 262 46.30 -24.09 -4.76
CA ILE A 262 47.20 -25.24 -4.89
C ILE A 262 48.28 -24.89 -5.95
N PRO A 263 49.58 -24.91 -5.61
CA PRO A 263 50.64 -24.71 -6.60
C PRO A 263 50.70 -25.90 -7.57
N ILE A 264 51.08 -25.59 -8.82
CA ILE A 264 51.26 -26.54 -9.93
C ILE A 264 52.70 -27.06 -9.95
#